data_AF-A0A524M0K0-F1
#
_entry.id   AF-A0A524M0K0-F1
#
_cell.length_a   1.000
_cell.length_b   1.000
_cell.length_c   1.000
_cell.angle_alpha   90.00
_cell.angle_beta   90.00
_cell.angle_gamma   90.00
#
_symmetry.space_group_name_H-M   'P 1'
#
loop_
_entity.id
_entity.type
_entity.pdbx_description
1 polymer ?
#
loop_
_entity_poly.entity_id
_entity_poly.type
_entity_poly.pdbx_seq_one_letter_code
_entity_poly.pdbx_strand_id
1 'polypeptide(L)'
;MSALGTPPSHGFEMLQMADGAGFAILGLAIGAGLALGLAGVGASLGMGTASAAALGAITEKPETFGKSILYVVFIEAVAIYGFVIAFLLLGYIPTIIG
;
A
#
# COMPACT_ATOMS: atom_id res chain seq x y z
N MET A 1 -20.93 29.22 23.22
CA MET A 1 -21.94 28.15 23.41
C MET A 1 -22.27 27.62 22.01
N SER A 2 -21.34 26.94 21.36
CA SER A 2 -21.34 25.47 21.24
C SER A 2 -20.17 24.81 21.98
N ALA A 3 -20.48 24.29 23.16
CA ALA A 3 -19.67 23.32 23.87
C ALA A 3 -20.35 21.96 23.64
N LEU A 4 -19.84 21.12 22.71
CA LEU A 4 -19.90 19.64 22.62
C LEU A 4 -19.59 19.16 21.18
N GLY A 5 -18.62 18.25 21.00
CA GLY A 5 -18.45 17.37 19.82
C GLY A 5 -17.80 18.04 18.60
N THR A 6 -16.65 17.60 18.06
CA THR A 6 -16.20 16.23 17.79
C THR A 6 -14.73 16.05 18.17
N PRO A 7 -14.27 14.83 18.49
CA PRO A 7 -12.83 14.55 18.64
C PRO A 7 -12.07 15.03 17.38
N PRO A 8 -10.78 15.40 17.49
CA PRO A 8 -9.94 15.58 16.32
C PRO A 8 -9.90 14.23 15.63
N SER A 9 -10.65 14.11 14.53
CA SER A 9 -10.55 12.98 13.63
C SER A 9 -9.14 13.03 13.09
N HIS A 10 -8.22 12.28 13.70
CA HIS A 10 -6.90 11.97 13.17
C HIS A 10 -7.00 11.05 11.92
N GLY A 11 -8.08 11.19 11.16
CA GLY A 11 -8.28 10.60 9.86
C GLY A 11 -8.34 11.74 8.86
N PHE A 12 -7.39 11.73 7.92
CA PHE A 12 -7.39 12.55 6.71
C PHE A 12 -7.47 14.07 6.98
N GLU A 13 -6.37 14.65 7.47
CA GLU A 13 -6.23 16.10 7.65
C GLU A 13 -6.53 16.84 6.33
N MET A 14 -7.38 17.86 6.40
CA MET A 14 -7.86 18.66 5.26
C MET A 14 -6.70 19.44 4.66
N LEU A 15 -6.16 18.98 3.53
CA LEU A 15 -5.17 19.72 2.76
C LEU A 15 -5.80 21.04 2.26
N GLN A 16 -5.37 22.15 2.84
CA GLN A 16 -5.96 23.47 2.60
C GLN A 16 -5.72 23.93 1.15
N MET A 17 -6.79 24.42 0.52
CA MET A 17 -6.85 24.79 -0.90
C MET A 17 -5.88 25.91 -1.29
N ALA A 18 -5.09 25.65 -2.34
CA ALA A 18 -4.48 26.67 -3.20
C ALA A 18 -5.02 26.48 -4.63
N ASP A 19 -4.96 27.54 -5.46
CA ASP A 19 -5.53 27.70 -6.81
C ASP A 19 -4.96 26.73 -7.90
N GLY A 20 -4.67 25.47 -7.54
CA GLY A 20 -3.93 24.47 -8.32
C GLY A 20 -4.50 23.05 -8.24
N ALA A 21 -5.81 22.89 -8.03
CA ALA A 21 -6.48 21.60 -7.84
C ALA A 21 -6.16 20.55 -8.93
N GLY A 22 -6.01 20.98 -10.19
CA GLY A 22 -5.62 20.08 -11.29
C GLY A 22 -4.21 19.49 -11.12
N PHE A 23 -3.24 20.30 -10.68
CA PHE A 23 -1.89 19.83 -10.40
C PHE A 23 -1.84 18.93 -9.15
N ALA A 24 -2.67 19.20 -8.15
CA ALA A 24 -2.78 18.35 -6.96
C ALA A 24 -3.30 16.95 -7.31
N ILE A 25 -4.37 16.84 -8.11
CA ILE A 25 -4.92 15.56 -8.57
C ILE A 25 -3.90 14.79 -9.41
N LEU A 26 -3.19 15.46 -10.32
CA LEU A 26 -2.13 14.84 -11.12
C LEU A 26 -1.00 14.30 -10.23
N GLY A 27 -0.57 15.08 -9.23
CA GLY A 27 0.45 14.66 -8.27
C GLY A 27 0.04 13.43 -7.46
N LEU A 28 -1.21 13.39 -6.98
CA LEU A 28 -1.75 12.23 -6.26
C LEU A 28 -1.84 10.98 -7.16
N ALA A 29 -2.30 11.13 -8.40
CA ALA A 29 -2.42 10.02 -9.35
C ALA A 29 -1.04 9.42 -9.71
N ILE A 30 -0.04 10.27 -9.98
CA ILE A 30 1.33 9.83 -10.23
C ILE A 30 1.92 9.18 -8.98
N GLY A 31 1.74 9.80 -7.80
CA GLY A 31 2.19 9.26 -6.52
C GLY A 31 1.60 7.88 -6.22
N ALA A 32 0.30 7.69 -6.45
CA ALA A 32 -0.37 6.40 -6.25
C ALA A 32 0.17 5.31 -7.20
N GLY A 33 0.34 5.65 -8.48
CA GLY A 33 0.91 4.74 -9.47
C GLY A 33 2.35 4.33 -9.15
N LEU A 34 3.18 5.28 -8.71
CA LEU A 34 4.57 5.01 -8.31
C LEU A 34 4.65 4.18 -7.03
N ALA A 35 3.82 4.48 -6.03
CA ALA A 35 3.80 3.74 -4.76
C ALA A 35 3.50 2.26 -4.98
N LEU A 36 2.44 1.93 -5.73
CA LEU A 36 2.09 0.55 -6.05
C LEU A 36 3.09 -0.09 -7.01
N GLY A 37 3.49 0.63 -8.06
CA GLY A 37 4.40 0.12 -9.09
C GLY A 37 5.77 -0.27 -8.52
N LEU A 38 6.40 0.62 -7.74
CA LEU A 38 7.71 0.35 -7.15
C LEU A 38 7.64 -0.72 -6.06
N ALA A 39 6.58 -0.73 -5.25
CA ALA A 39 6.37 -1.80 -4.26
C ALA A 39 6.21 -3.17 -4.92
N GLY A 40 5.43 -3.27 -5.99
CA GLY A 40 5.24 -4.51 -6.74
C GLY A 40 6.51 -5.02 -7.40
N VAL A 41 7.31 -4.13 -8.00
CA VAL A 41 8.61 -4.49 -8.58
C VAL A 41 9.57 -4.99 -7.49
N GLY A 42 9.68 -4.28 -6.37
CA GLY A 42 10.52 -4.71 -5.25
C GLY A 42 10.11 -6.06 -4.66
N ALA A 43 8.81 -6.27 -4.44
CA ALA A 43 8.28 -7.51 -3.90
C ALA A 43 8.53 -8.71 -4.84
N SER A 44 8.22 -8.56 -6.13
CA SER A 44 8.35 -9.65 -7.11
C SER A 44 9.80 -10.09 -7.36
N LEU A 45 10.76 -9.16 -7.33
CA LEU A 45 12.19 -9.48 -7.48
C LEU A 45 12.73 -10.39 -6.36
N GLY A 46 12.34 -10.12 -5.12
CA GLY A 46 12.72 -10.97 -3.98
C GLY A 46 11.90 -12.25 -3.91
N MET A 47 10.61 -12.16 -4.24
CA MET A 47 9.69 -13.29 -4.15
C MET A 47 10.04 -14.42 -5.12
N GLY A 48 10.43 -14.13 -6.36
CA GLY A 48 10.69 -15.18 -7.35
C GLY A 48 11.73 -16.19 -6.87
N THR A 49 12.80 -15.72 -6.23
CA THR A 49 13.85 -16.58 -5.68
C THR A 49 13.42 -17.28 -4.40
N ALA A 50 12.76 -16.56 -3.49
CA ALA A 50 12.27 -17.12 -2.23
C ALA A 50 11.21 -18.21 -2.43
N SER A 51 10.27 -18.00 -3.35
CA SER A 51 9.22 -18.95 -3.69
C SER A 51 9.78 -20.20 -4.37
N ALA A 52 10.80 -20.07 -5.24
CA ALA A 52 11.47 -21.21 -5.84
C ALA A 52 12.17 -22.08 -4.78
N ALA A 53 12.90 -21.45 -3.84
CA ALA A 53 13.54 -22.15 -2.74
C ALA A 53 12.53 -22.80 -1.78
N ALA A 54 11.44 -22.09 -1.47
CA ALA A 54 10.33 -22.59 -0.65
C ALA A 54 9.69 -23.83 -1.26
N LEU A 55 9.38 -23.80 -2.56
CA LEU A 55 8.83 -24.96 -3.28
C LEU A 55 9.80 -26.12 -3.29
N GLY A 56 11.09 -25.87 -3.57
CA GLY A 56 12.13 -26.91 -3.49
C GLY A 56 12.18 -27.58 -2.13
N ALA A 57 12.21 -26.80 -1.05
CA ALA A 57 12.19 -27.33 0.32
C ALA A 57 10.91 -28.13 0.64
N ILE A 58 9.75 -27.69 0.16
CA ILE A 58 8.48 -28.41 0.33
C ILE A 58 8.51 -29.77 -0.38
N THR A 59 9.14 -29.86 -1.56
CA THR A 59 9.23 -31.13 -2.29
C THR A 59 10.09 -32.17 -1.57
N GLU A 60 11.17 -31.75 -0.90
CA GLU A 60 12.00 -32.67 -0.10
C GLU A 60 11.41 -32.95 1.29
N LYS A 61 10.82 -31.94 1.94
CA LYS A 61 10.35 -31.97 3.32
C LYS A 61 8.97 -31.32 3.41
N PRO A 62 7.89 -32.07 3.18
CA PRO A 62 6.53 -31.53 3.18
C PRO A 62 6.13 -30.93 4.53
N GLU A 63 6.77 -31.33 5.64
CA GLU A 63 6.54 -30.76 6.96
C GLU A 63 6.93 -29.27 7.05
N THR A 64 7.74 -28.77 6.10
CA THR A 64 8.16 -27.36 6.05
C THR A 64 7.12 -26.43 5.43
N PHE A 65 6.05 -26.96 4.84
CA PHE A 65 5.03 -26.21 4.11
C PHE A 65 4.55 -24.95 4.83
N GLY A 66 4.15 -25.07 6.10
CA GLY A 66 3.62 -23.94 6.86
C GLY A 66 4.61 -22.79 7.04
N LYS A 67 5.89 -23.11 7.29
CA LYS A 67 6.96 -22.11 7.44
C LYS A 67 7.29 -21.46 6.10
N SER A 68 7.37 -22.27 5.05
CA SER A 68 7.69 -21.82 3.69
C SER A 68 6.64 -20.84 3.16
N ILE A 69 5.35 -21.15 3.30
CA ILE A 69 4.27 -20.24 2.89
C ILE A 69 4.24 -18.96 3.73
N LEU A 70 4.51 -19.05 5.04
CA LEU A 70 4.56 -17.87 5.90
C LEU A 70 5.60 -16.85 5.42
N TYR A 71 6.80 -17.29 5.01
CA TYR A 71 7.83 -16.40 4.47
C TYR A 71 7.42 -15.76 3.14
N VAL A 72 6.77 -16.51 2.25
CA VAL A 72 6.27 -15.96 0.98
C VAL A 72 5.23 -14.86 1.23
N VAL A 73 4.30 -15.09 2.17
CA VAL A 73 3.27 -14.10 2.54
C VAL A 73 3.89 -12.84 3.15
N PHE A 74 4.98 -12.95 3.91
CA PHE A 74 5.69 -11.78 4.43
C PHE A 74 6.26 -10.90 3.31
N ILE A 75 6.67 -11.48 2.18
CA ILE A 75 7.14 -10.71 1.01
C ILE A 75 5.95 -10.03 0.32
N GLU A 76 4.80 -10.69 0.20
CA GLU A 76 3.56 -10.07 -0.32
C GLU A 76 3.09 -8.87 0.50
N ALA A 77 3.33 -8.85 1.82
CA ALA A 77 2.95 -7.73 2.66
C ALA A 77 3.54 -6.40 2.17
N VAL A 78 4.73 -6.41 1.55
CA VAL A 78 5.36 -5.21 0.95
C VAL A 78 4.51 -4.66 -0.21
N ALA A 79 4.02 -5.53 -1.09
CA ALA A 79 3.14 -5.14 -2.18
C ALA A 79 1.80 -4.61 -1.65
N ILE A 80 1.25 -5.26 -0.62
CA ILE A 80 0.01 -4.81 0.04
C ILE A 80 0.19 -3.42 0.67
N TYR A 81 1.33 -3.12 1.29
CA TYR A 81 1.58 -1.77 1.80
C TYR A 81 1.60 -0.73 0.68
N GLY A 82 2.24 -1.01 -0.45
CA GLY A 82 2.20 -0.12 -1.63
C GLY A 82 0.78 0.10 -2.16
N PHE A 83 -0.03 -0.97 -2.19
CA PHE A 83 -1.44 -0.92 -2.55
C PHE A 83 -2.27 -0.07 -1.58
N VAL A 84 -2.09 -0.25 -0.27
CA VAL A 84 -2.76 0.54 0.77
C VAL A 84 -2.43 2.02 0.60
N ILE A 85 -1.16 2.37 0.41
CA ILE A 85 -0.75 3.77 0.19
C ILE A 85 -1.38 4.35 -1.08
N ALA A 86 -1.41 3.60 -2.17
CA ALA A 86 -2.08 4.04 -3.40
C ALA A 86 -3.57 4.32 -3.16
N PHE A 87 -4.27 3.45 -2.44
CA PHE A 87 -5.68 3.66 -2.07
C PHE A 87 -5.87 4.86 -1.14
N LEU A 88 -4.98 5.07 -0.18
CA LEU A 88 -5.02 6.26 0.67
C LEU A 88 -4.88 7.55 -0.16
N LEU A 89 -3.91 7.60 -1.08
CA LEU A 89 -3.68 8.75 -1.94
C LEU A 89 -4.89 9.06 -2.83
N LEU A 90 -5.48 8.03 -3.44
CA LEU A 90 -6.69 8.19 -4.25
C LEU A 90 -7.90 8.60 -3.40
N GLY A 91 -7.96 8.16 -2.14
CA GLY A 91 -9.00 8.53 -1.18
C GLY A 91 -9.04 10.03 -0.86
N TYR A 92 -7.98 10.78 -1.10
CA TYR A 92 -7.94 12.24 -0.94
C TYR A 92 -8.53 13.01 -2.13
N ILE A 93 -8.70 12.39 -3.31
CA ILE A 93 -9.21 13.09 -4.51
C ILE A 93 -10.63 13.63 -4.30
N PRO A 94 -11.60 12.87 -3.73
CA PRO A 94 -12.93 13.41 -3.45
C PRO A 94 -12.91 14.65 -2.56
N THR A 95 -11.98 14.71 -1.59
CA THR A 95 -11.81 15.87 -0.69
C THR A 95 -11.32 17.13 -1.41
N ILE A 96 -10.67 16.98 -2.56
CA ILE A 96 -10.19 18.13 -3.37
C ILE A 96 -11.30 18.71 -4.25
N ILE A 97 -12.27 17.88 -4.65
CA ILE A 97 -13.32 18.24 -5.60
C ILE A 97 -14.63 18.61 -4.88
N GLY A 98 -14.87 18.04 -3.70
CA GLY A 98 -16.09 18.20 -2.89
C GLY A 98 -16.07 19.36 -1.92
#